data_AF-A0AAE6TRP2-F1
#
_entry.id   AF-A0AAE6TRP2-F1
#
_cell.length_a   1.000
_cell.length_b   1.000
_cell.length_c   1.000
_cell.angle_alpha   90.00
_cell.angle_beta   90.00
_cell.angle_gamma   90.00
#
_symmetry.space_group_name_H-M   'P 1'
#
loop_
_entity.id
_entity.type
_entity.pdbx_description
1 polymer ?
#
loop_
_entity_poly.entity_id
_entity_poly.type
_entity_poly.pdbx_seq_one_letter_code
_entity_poly.pdbx_strand_id
1 'polypeptide(L)'
;MRPPRAPRPSASLRPATTPTRRTGPAARSALPAAALAAALLLAGCSGTADTETPGSTSAKVNPTSARATPTWAPVTGTPQVIPAVRDFRRADGRGWRPSKGARVVVPAGEKSNVADEAQRMARDLGLTVVYGDQTVQPGDIEVKITGKGGAQQANNVPVQGAADEAYTLTADGTRLTLTAPTDAGIFYGTRTVKQAVRAAGGLPEGTIQDRPGRPQRGMSLDNARKPYTQDWIEARIREIADLKLNQFQLHFSDDQGFRIQSDTHPEIVSADHLTKAQIRQIVALAGSLHISVVPELDSPGHLGAVLAHYPNLQLRNAQGRVITGAIDISNPKSAPLIDSLLKEMSELFTNPKGAPAYWHLGGDEYQALMSSSPATKYPQLAQAARQKYGPNGTIEDLTTGWLNDRQKTVEAKGKNRIEAWNDGFFSSPRVSPDKNRMVDYWTGKEGGHRDPSSFLREGRNVMNFNDEYLYYVLGEPNQFVYPTGQRIYETWTPLVIRGTQPVSVPASMTGPDRIPGARFAIWSDRAQAQTQAQVAAGIRLPLAALAQKTWDPRTPALSWTGFKALADRV
;
A
#
# COMPACT_ATOMS: atom_id res chain seq x y z
N MET A 1 30.14 -33.24 26.31
CA MET A 1 29.63 -32.63 25.07
C MET A 1 28.57 -33.55 24.46
N ARG A 2 27.33 -33.08 24.36
CA ARG A 2 26.18 -33.70 23.67
C ARG A 2 25.49 -32.58 22.88
N PRO A 3 24.97 -32.83 21.67
CA PRO A 3 24.31 -31.79 20.87
C PRO A 3 22.90 -31.47 21.43
N PRO A 4 22.39 -30.23 21.25
CA PRO A 4 21.07 -29.85 21.76
C PRO A 4 19.94 -30.47 20.91
N ARG A 5 18.87 -30.90 21.60
CA ARG A 5 17.66 -31.48 21.02
C ARG A 5 16.77 -30.40 20.38
N ALA A 6 16.19 -30.72 19.23
CA ALA A 6 15.15 -29.92 18.56
C ALA A 6 13.88 -29.75 19.43
N PRO A 7 13.17 -28.62 19.33
CA PRO A 7 11.95 -28.37 20.11
C PRO A 7 10.77 -29.19 19.59
N ARG A 8 9.95 -29.70 20.52
CA ARG A 8 8.69 -30.42 20.23
C ARG A 8 7.53 -29.43 20.03
N PRO A 9 6.52 -29.77 19.21
CA PRO A 9 5.33 -28.95 19.01
C PRO A 9 4.44 -28.92 20.26
N SER A 10 3.97 -27.72 20.58
CA SER A 10 3.11 -27.38 21.72
C SER A 10 1.79 -28.14 21.71
N ALA A 11 1.41 -28.66 22.87
CA ALA A 11 0.19 -29.43 23.09
C ALA A 11 -1.08 -28.57 22.98
N SER A 12 -2.12 -29.18 22.39
CA SER A 12 -3.49 -28.70 22.29
C SER A 12 -4.14 -28.50 23.68
N LEU A 13 -4.64 -27.30 23.96
CA LEU A 13 -5.51 -27.05 25.11
C LEU A 13 -6.96 -27.34 24.74
N ARG A 14 -7.60 -28.25 25.50
CA ARG A 14 -9.05 -28.51 25.47
C ARG A 14 -9.82 -27.32 26.07
N PRO A 15 -11.07 -27.05 25.63
CA PRO A 15 -11.86 -25.94 26.14
C PRO A 15 -12.38 -26.20 27.56
N ALA A 16 -12.31 -25.18 28.41
CA ALA A 16 -12.89 -25.17 29.74
C ALA A 16 -14.40 -24.92 29.70
N THR A 17 -15.13 -25.70 30.49
CA THR A 17 -16.57 -25.66 30.71
C THR A 17 -17.03 -24.38 31.42
N THR A 18 -18.03 -23.70 30.90
CA THR A 18 -18.70 -22.55 31.54
C THR A 18 -19.85 -23.03 32.45
N PRO A 19 -20.04 -22.47 33.66
CA PRO A 19 -21.21 -22.79 34.48
C PRO A 19 -22.41 -21.92 34.09
N THR A 20 -23.57 -22.57 34.16
CA THR A 20 -24.91 -22.07 33.93
C THR A 20 -25.32 -20.97 34.91
N ARG A 21 -26.05 -19.95 34.44
CA ARG A 21 -26.88 -19.10 35.30
C ARG A 21 -28.26 -18.88 34.70
N ARG A 22 -29.25 -19.03 35.59
CA ARG A 22 -30.70 -19.13 35.37
C ARG A 22 -31.34 -17.84 34.85
N THR A 23 -32.41 -18.07 34.11
CA THR A 23 -33.43 -17.15 33.59
C THR A 23 -34.38 -16.59 34.65
N GLY A 24 -34.88 -15.36 34.43
CA GLY A 24 -36.10 -14.79 35.02
C GLY A 24 -36.49 -13.47 34.31
N PRO A 25 -37.78 -13.11 34.16
CA PRO A 25 -38.28 -12.44 32.94
C PRO A 25 -38.82 -11.00 33.14
N ALA A 26 -39.31 -10.43 32.03
CA ALA A 26 -40.05 -9.18 31.81
C ALA A 26 -39.17 -7.95 31.47
N ALA A 27 -39.52 -7.06 30.52
CA ALA A 27 -40.84 -6.73 29.99
C ALA A 27 -40.78 -6.39 28.50
N ARG A 28 -41.90 -6.67 27.81
CA ARG A 28 -42.20 -6.25 26.45
C ARG A 28 -42.61 -4.77 26.45
N SER A 29 -42.03 -3.99 25.57
CA SER A 29 -42.60 -2.73 25.08
C SER A 29 -42.55 -2.75 23.56
N ALA A 30 -43.71 -3.07 22.98
CA ALA A 30 -44.01 -2.86 21.57
C ALA A 30 -44.40 -1.40 21.37
N LEU A 31 -43.97 -0.78 20.27
CA LEU A 31 -44.59 0.36 19.58
C LEU A 31 -43.96 0.45 18.16
N PRO A 32 -44.64 1.03 17.17
CA PRO A 32 -44.94 0.35 15.91
C PRO A 32 -44.12 0.85 14.72
N ALA A 33 -44.03 0.01 13.70
CA ALA A 33 -43.57 0.36 12.37
C ALA A 33 -44.56 1.34 11.71
N ALA A 34 -44.09 2.56 11.43
CA ALA A 34 -44.77 3.48 10.53
C ALA A 34 -44.12 3.35 9.15
N ALA A 35 -44.85 2.74 8.21
CA ALA A 35 -44.56 2.82 6.80
C ALA A 35 -44.98 4.21 6.30
N LEU A 36 -44.05 4.98 5.73
CA LEU A 36 -44.39 6.11 4.87
C LEU A 36 -43.92 5.80 3.45
N ALA A 37 -44.90 5.47 2.61
CA ALA A 37 -44.81 5.64 1.17
C ALA A 37 -44.96 7.13 0.86
N ALA A 38 -43.99 7.73 0.17
CA ALA A 38 -44.11 9.06 -0.40
C ALA A 38 -43.99 8.95 -1.93
N ALA A 39 -45.10 9.27 -2.58
CA ALA A 39 -45.29 9.24 -4.02
C ALA A 39 -44.46 10.32 -4.73
N LEU A 40 -43.89 9.97 -5.88
CA LEU A 40 -43.39 10.94 -6.85
C LEU A 40 -44.57 11.70 -7.46
N LEU A 41 -44.61 13.02 -7.24
CA LEU A 41 -45.43 13.95 -8.01
C LEU A 41 -44.52 14.74 -8.94
N LEU A 42 -44.61 14.41 -10.23
CA LEU A 42 -44.12 15.23 -11.34
C LEU A 42 -45.04 16.45 -11.47
N ALA A 43 -44.55 17.63 -11.07
CA ALA A 43 -45.17 18.90 -11.41
C ALA A 43 -44.26 19.63 -12.41
N GLY A 44 -44.69 19.64 -13.67
CA GLY A 44 -44.15 20.51 -14.69
C GLY A 44 -44.64 21.93 -14.45
N CYS A 45 -43.69 22.87 -14.46
CA CYS A 45 -43.98 24.29 -14.69
C CYS A 45 -43.10 24.75 -15.86
N SER A 46 -43.75 24.90 -17.00
CA SER A 46 -43.32 25.64 -18.16
C SER A 46 -43.14 27.12 -17.79
N GLY A 47 -41.91 27.61 -17.81
CA GLY A 47 -41.55 29.02 -17.80
C GLY A 47 -40.81 29.36 -19.08
N THR A 48 -41.40 30.27 -19.84
CA THR A 48 -40.98 30.78 -21.14
C THR A 48 -39.52 31.26 -21.16
N ALA A 49 -38.80 30.85 -22.20
CA ALA A 49 -37.48 31.35 -22.52
C ALA A 49 -37.61 32.72 -23.21
N ASP A 50 -37.34 33.79 -22.46
CA ASP A 50 -37.00 35.08 -23.06
C ASP A 50 -35.54 35.03 -23.53
N THR A 51 -35.40 35.21 -24.84
CA THR A 51 -34.14 35.27 -25.56
C THR A 51 -33.65 36.71 -25.53
N GLU A 52 -32.85 37.08 -24.54
CA GLU A 52 -32.04 38.30 -24.58
C GLU A 52 -30.58 37.95 -24.89
N THR A 53 -30.12 38.48 -26.02
CA THR A 53 -28.74 38.50 -26.50
C THR A 53 -27.77 39.02 -25.42
N PRO A 54 -26.62 38.37 -25.15
CA PRO A 54 -25.64 38.92 -24.22
C PRO A 54 -25.03 40.19 -24.81
N GLY A 55 -25.49 41.34 -24.32
CA GLY A 55 -24.84 42.63 -24.53
C GLY A 55 -23.45 42.63 -23.89
N SER A 56 -22.45 42.97 -24.71
CA SER A 56 -21.11 43.33 -24.28
C SER A 56 -21.19 44.45 -23.24
N THR A 57 -21.06 44.08 -21.96
CA THR A 57 -20.70 45.01 -20.90
C THR A 57 -19.34 44.56 -20.39
N SER A 58 -18.30 45.23 -20.88
CA SER A 58 -16.98 45.22 -20.30
C SER A 58 -17.04 45.84 -18.90
N ALA A 59 -17.45 45.05 -17.91
CA ALA A 59 -17.23 45.39 -16.52
C ALA A 59 -15.71 45.36 -16.29
N LYS A 60 -15.09 46.55 -16.25
CA LYS A 60 -13.71 46.72 -15.81
C LYS A 60 -13.59 46.08 -14.42
N VAL A 61 -12.85 44.98 -14.34
CA VAL A 61 -12.43 44.38 -13.08
C VAL A 61 -11.65 45.45 -12.32
N ASN A 62 -12.20 45.92 -11.20
CA ASN A 62 -11.44 46.76 -10.27
C ASN A 62 -10.19 45.98 -9.87
N PRO A 63 -8.97 46.55 -10.00
CA PRO A 63 -7.77 45.88 -9.55
C PRO A 63 -7.91 45.66 -8.05
N THR A 64 -8.04 44.40 -7.62
CA THR A 64 -7.90 44.03 -6.22
C THR A 64 -6.59 44.64 -5.72
N SER A 65 -6.67 45.58 -4.79
CA SER A 65 -5.51 46.23 -4.20
C SER A 65 -4.49 45.18 -3.78
N ALA A 66 -3.25 45.32 -4.26
CA ALA A 66 -2.19 44.36 -3.95
C ALA A 66 -2.10 44.15 -2.44
N ARG A 67 -2.09 42.89 -2.01
CA ARG A 67 -2.05 42.58 -0.59
C ARG A 67 -0.71 43.05 -0.03
N ALA A 68 -0.75 43.76 1.11
CA ALA A 68 0.46 44.24 1.75
C ALA A 68 1.44 43.07 1.98
N THR A 69 2.72 43.31 1.68
CA THR A 69 3.78 42.32 1.90
C THR A 69 3.78 41.90 3.37
N PRO A 70 3.66 40.59 3.66
CA PRO A 70 3.60 40.12 5.03
C PRO A 70 4.85 40.48 5.84
N THR A 71 4.66 40.81 7.13
CA THR A 71 5.72 41.24 8.05
C THR A 71 6.32 40.11 8.90
N TRP A 72 5.95 38.85 8.66
CA TRP A 72 6.39 37.71 9.46
C TRP A 72 7.91 37.50 9.38
N ALA A 73 8.52 36.96 10.43
CA ALA A 73 9.97 36.71 10.50
C ALA A 73 10.41 35.70 9.40
N PRO A 74 11.50 35.98 8.65
CA PRO A 74 11.98 35.12 7.56
C PRO A 74 12.04 33.63 7.93
N VAL A 75 11.61 32.77 7.02
CA VAL A 75 11.84 31.32 7.13
C VAL A 75 13.23 31.04 6.57
N THR A 76 14.12 30.49 7.41
CA THR A 76 15.53 30.29 7.07
C THR A 76 15.93 28.81 7.15
N GLY A 77 17.12 28.48 6.66
CA GLY A 77 17.65 27.12 6.67
C GLY A 77 17.12 26.26 5.52
N THR A 78 17.05 24.95 5.74
CA THR A 78 16.55 23.97 4.77
C THR A 78 15.09 23.60 5.06
N PRO A 79 14.31 23.21 4.04
CA PRO A 79 12.94 22.72 4.22
C PRO A 79 12.84 21.61 5.28
N GLN A 80 11.98 21.81 6.29
CA GLN A 80 11.80 20.89 7.41
C GLN A 80 10.68 19.90 7.10
N VAL A 81 10.99 18.84 6.35
CA VAL A 81 10.02 17.84 5.88
C VAL A 81 10.60 16.42 5.90
N ILE A 82 9.71 15.43 5.98
CA ILE A 82 9.99 13.99 5.86
C ILE A 82 9.11 13.41 4.75
N PRO A 83 9.68 12.77 3.72
CA PRO A 83 11.11 12.69 3.42
C PRO A 83 11.75 14.04 3.14
N ALA A 84 13.03 14.18 3.46
CA ALA A 84 13.83 15.33 3.07
C ALA A 84 13.84 15.50 1.54
N VAL A 85 13.74 16.76 1.09
CA VAL A 85 13.72 17.08 -0.35
C VAL A 85 15.08 16.83 -1.00
N ARG A 86 15.08 16.42 -2.27
CA ARG A 86 16.32 16.03 -2.96
C ARG A 86 17.21 17.20 -3.38
N ASP A 87 16.63 18.22 -4.01
CA ASP A 87 17.35 19.44 -4.39
C ASP A 87 16.61 20.64 -3.82
N PHE A 88 17.35 21.50 -3.11
CA PHE A 88 16.88 22.80 -2.65
C PHE A 88 17.94 23.84 -2.97
N ARG A 89 17.61 24.74 -3.90
CA ARG A 89 18.43 25.88 -4.28
C ARG A 89 17.91 27.09 -3.54
N ARG A 90 18.61 27.45 -2.47
CA ARG A 90 18.29 28.62 -1.64
C ARG A 90 18.42 29.90 -2.48
N ALA A 91 17.50 30.82 -2.25
CA ALA A 91 17.59 32.21 -2.70
C ALA A 91 17.57 33.15 -1.49
N ASP A 92 17.89 34.42 -1.73
CA ASP A 92 17.76 35.47 -0.72
C ASP A 92 16.33 35.99 -0.67
N GLY A 93 15.78 36.06 0.53
CA GLY A 93 14.43 36.58 0.75
C GLY A 93 13.83 36.09 2.05
N ARG A 94 12.54 36.37 2.26
CA ARG A 94 11.84 35.98 3.49
C ARG A 94 11.34 34.54 3.40
N GLY A 95 11.15 34.01 2.20
CA GLY A 95 10.50 32.73 1.93
C GLY A 95 8.99 32.90 1.75
N TRP A 96 8.24 31.84 2.05
CA TRP A 96 6.80 31.82 1.94
C TRP A 96 6.13 31.29 3.22
N ARG A 97 5.01 31.89 3.61
CA ARG A 97 4.08 31.41 4.64
C ARG A 97 2.64 31.69 4.21
N PRO A 98 1.65 30.85 4.57
CA PRO A 98 0.25 31.23 4.41
C PRO A 98 -0.04 32.48 5.24
N SER A 99 -0.74 33.45 4.66
CA SER A 99 -1.05 34.74 5.30
C SER A 99 -2.55 34.98 5.32
N LYS A 100 -3.15 35.61 6.35
CA LYS A 100 -4.62 35.74 6.57
C LYS A 100 -5.54 35.37 5.39
N GLY A 101 -6.09 36.21 4.52
CA GLY A 101 -6.92 35.76 3.37
C GLY A 101 -6.18 35.09 2.19
N ALA A 102 -5.17 34.24 2.43
CA ALA A 102 -4.42 33.56 1.37
C ALA A 102 -5.28 32.48 0.70
N ARG A 103 -4.94 32.20 -0.55
CA ARG A 103 -5.70 31.32 -1.43
C ARG A 103 -4.77 30.31 -2.09
N VAL A 104 -5.35 29.18 -2.45
CA VAL A 104 -4.79 28.29 -3.47
C VAL A 104 -5.37 28.72 -4.82
N VAL A 105 -4.50 29.14 -5.73
CA VAL A 105 -4.85 29.68 -7.05
C VAL A 105 -4.61 28.62 -8.10
N VAL A 106 -5.65 28.27 -8.85
CA VAL A 106 -5.58 27.35 -10.00
C VAL A 106 -5.86 28.15 -11.29
N PRO A 107 -4.85 28.38 -12.15
CA PRO A 107 -5.00 29.19 -13.35
C PRO A 107 -6.03 28.68 -14.36
N ALA A 108 -6.49 29.57 -15.24
CA ALA A 108 -7.38 29.20 -16.34
C ALA A 108 -6.71 28.19 -17.30
N GLY A 109 -7.46 27.18 -17.73
CA GLY A 109 -6.98 26.14 -18.64
C GLY A 109 -6.30 24.94 -17.97
N GLU A 110 -5.98 25.03 -16.67
CA GLU A 110 -5.67 23.87 -15.85
C GLU A 110 -6.95 23.03 -15.69
N LYS A 111 -6.88 21.73 -16.00
CA LYS A 111 -8.06 20.85 -16.01
C LYS A 111 -8.44 20.43 -14.59
N SER A 112 -9.51 19.63 -14.48
CA SER A 112 -10.00 19.01 -13.24
C SER A 112 -8.93 18.19 -12.47
N ASN A 113 -7.82 17.84 -13.12
CA ASN A 113 -6.70 17.08 -12.54
C ASN A 113 -5.92 17.83 -11.45
N VAL A 114 -5.96 19.16 -11.41
CA VAL A 114 -5.35 19.94 -10.32
C VAL A 114 -6.35 20.28 -9.21
N ALA A 115 -7.63 20.36 -9.56
CA ALA A 115 -8.67 20.88 -8.67
C ALA A 115 -8.79 20.08 -7.37
N ASP A 116 -8.73 18.75 -7.44
CA ASP A 116 -8.84 17.88 -6.26
C ASP A 116 -7.69 18.12 -5.28
N GLU A 117 -6.46 18.26 -5.79
CA GLU A 117 -5.27 18.48 -4.96
C GLU A 117 -5.16 19.92 -4.45
N ALA A 118 -5.59 20.89 -5.24
CA ALA A 118 -5.72 22.28 -4.79
C ALA A 118 -6.72 22.40 -3.63
N GLN A 119 -7.88 21.73 -3.75
CA GLN A 119 -8.88 21.69 -2.69
C GLN A 119 -8.36 20.95 -1.46
N ARG A 120 -7.61 19.86 -1.63
CA ARG A 120 -6.98 19.13 -0.52
C ARG A 120 -5.98 20.02 0.22
N MET A 121 -5.08 20.68 -0.51
CA MET A 121 -4.12 21.61 0.07
C MET A 121 -4.82 22.75 0.81
N ALA A 122 -5.87 23.32 0.21
CA ALA A 122 -6.66 24.37 0.84
C ALA A 122 -7.29 23.89 2.16
N ARG A 123 -7.89 22.70 2.19
CA ARG A 123 -8.41 22.10 3.42
C ARG A 123 -7.33 21.88 4.48
N ASP A 124 -6.19 21.32 4.09
CA ASP A 124 -5.08 21.03 5.02
C ASP A 124 -4.47 22.30 5.64
N LEU A 125 -4.51 23.42 4.92
CA LEU A 125 -3.93 24.70 5.35
C LEU A 125 -4.98 25.70 5.87
N GLY A 126 -6.28 25.38 5.82
CA GLY A 126 -7.36 26.30 6.18
C GLY A 126 -7.51 27.48 5.22
N LEU A 127 -7.24 27.27 3.93
CA LEU A 127 -7.33 28.28 2.86
C LEU A 127 -8.57 28.05 1.97
N THR A 128 -8.80 28.96 1.03
CA THR A 128 -9.83 28.82 -0.02
C THR A 128 -9.17 28.58 -1.38
N VAL A 129 -9.88 27.92 -2.30
CA VAL A 129 -9.44 27.76 -3.69
C VAL A 129 -10.11 28.80 -4.57
N VAL A 130 -9.35 29.44 -5.45
CA VAL A 130 -9.87 30.29 -6.53
C VAL A 130 -9.35 29.79 -7.87
N TYR A 131 -10.18 29.95 -8.90
CA TYR A 131 -9.90 29.44 -10.26
C TYR A 131 -9.85 30.57 -11.28
N GLY A 132 -9.17 30.32 -12.39
CA GLY A 132 -9.16 31.21 -13.55
C GLY A 132 -8.05 32.25 -13.54
N ASP A 133 -8.27 33.35 -14.26
CA ASP A 133 -7.31 34.46 -14.34
C ASP A 133 -7.33 35.28 -13.03
N GLN A 134 -6.53 34.84 -12.07
CA GLN A 134 -6.41 35.43 -10.75
C GLN A 134 -5.00 35.98 -10.56
N THR A 135 -4.88 37.21 -10.10
CA THR A 135 -3.58 37.73 -9.67
C THR A 135 -3.12 37.01 -8.40
N VAL A 136 -1.96 36.36 -8.46
CA VAL A 136 -1.32 35.69 -7.31
C VAL A 136 -0.77 36.74 -6.35
N GLN A 137 -1.27 36.74 -5.11
CA GLN A 137 -0.91 37.71 -4.08
C GLN A 137 0.09 37.13 -3.07
N PRO A 138 0.81 37.97 -2.31
CA PRO A 138 1.61 37.52 -1.17
C PRO A 138 0.87 36.56 -0.22
N GLY A 139 1.48 35.40 0.02
CA GLY A 139 0.95 34.29 0.83
C GLY A 139 0.08 33.30 0.05
N ASP A 140 -0.32 33.59 -1.19
CA ASP A 140 -1.03 32.63 -2.04
C ASP A 140 -0.11 31.49 -2.48
N ILE A 141 -0.73 30.39 -2.88
CA ILE A 141 -0.08 29.24 -3.52
C ILE A 141 -0.69 29.08 -4.90
N GLU A 142 0.11 29.19 -5.95
CA GLU A 142 -0.33 28.89 -7.31
C GLU A 142 0.01 27.43 -7.65
N VAL A 143 -0.94 26.68 -8.22
CA VAL A 143 -0.77 25.25 -8.53
C VAL A 143 -1.03 25.01 -10.01
N LYS A 144 -0.09 24.34 -10.72
CA LYS A 144 -0.12 24.15 -12.18
C LYS A 144 0.40 22.78 -12.60
N ILE A 145 -0.22 22.16 -13.61
CA ILE A 145 0.38 21.00 -14.28
C ILE A 145 1.33 21.47 -15.36
N THR A 146 2.48 20.82 -15.48
CA THR A 146 3.45 21.08 -16.54
C THR A 146 3.46 19.96 -17.57
N GLY A 147 3.78 20.30 -18.82
CA GLY A 147 3.87 19.34 -19.91
C GLY A 147 2.54 18.99 -20.57
N LYS A 148 2.59 18.68 -21.87
CA LYS A 148 1.39 18.45 -22.71
C LYS A 148 0.62 17.17 -22.35
N GLY A 149 1.29 16.17 -21.76
CA GLY A 149 0.71 14.87 -21.40
C GLY A 149 -0.05 14.87 -20.06
N GLY A 150 0.45 15.61 -19.06
CA GLY A 150 -0.17 15.68 -17.72
C GLY A 150 -1.58 16.25 -17.74
N ALA A 151 -1.81 17.27 -18.57
CA ALA A 151 -3.13 17.87 -18.77
C ALA A 151 -4.11 16.92 -19.47
N GLN A 152 -3.67 15.79 -20.03
CA GLN A 152 -4.53 14.85 -20.78
C GLN A 152 -4.79 13.54 -20.02
N GLN A 153 -4.10 13.31 -18.89
CA GLN A 153 -4.26 12.14 -18.04
C GLN A 153 -5.50 12.30 -17.14
N ALA A 154 -6.19 11.18 -16.88
CA ALA A 154 -7.28 11.14 -15.90
C ALA A 154 -6.73 11.33 -14.47
N ASN A 155 -7.56 11.84 -13.56
CA ASN A 155 -7.19 12.01 -12.15
C ASN A 155 -6.94 10.66 -11.47
N ASN A 156 -6.04 10.66 -10.48
CA ASN A 156 -5.76 9.55 -9.57
C ASN A 156 -5.35 8.27 -10.31
N VAL A 157 -4.69 8.40 -11.47
CA VAL A 157 -4.14 7.25 -12.18
C VAL A 157 -2.91 6.76 -11.42
N PRO A 158 -2.87 5.47 -11.00
CA PRO A 158 -1.71 4.91 -10.34
C PRO A 158 -0.39 5.19 -11.08
N VAL A 159 0.59 5.65 -10.33
CA VAL A 159 1.91 6.03 -10.84
C VAL A 159 2.63 4.83 -11.46
N GLN A 160 3.34 5.07 -12.57
CA GLN A 160 4.10 4.05 -13.28
C GLN A 160 5.59 4.10 -12.93
N GLY A 161 6.09 5.27 -12.52
CA GLY A 161 7.46 5.43 -12.06
C GLY A 161 7.71 6.75 -11.33
N ALA A 162 8.94 6.92 -10.84
CA ALA A 162 9.32 8.06 -10.01
C ALA A 162 9.21 9.43 -10.71
N ALA A 163 9.13 9.46 -12.04
CA ALA A 163 8.94 10.70 -12.80
C ALA A 163 7.51 11.25 -12.68
N ASP A 164 6.52 10.37 -12.52
CA ASP A 164 5.12 10.77 -12.34
C ASP A 164 4.93 11.51 -11.01
N GLU A 165 5.76 11.18 -10.02
CA GLU A 165 5.71 11.69 -8.66
C GLU A 165 6.58 12.94 -8.45
N ALA A 166 7.21 13.44 -9.52
CA ALA A 166 8.10 14.59 -9.45
C ALA A 166 7.32 15.90 -9.29
N TYR A 167 7.90 16.87 -8.59
CA TYR A 167 7.32 18.20 -8.44
C TYR A 167 8.39 19.27 -8.23
N THR A 168 8.01 20.52 -8.48
CA THR A 168 8.82 21.71 -8.22
C THR A 168 8.02 22.68 -7.37
N LEU A 169 8.62 23.15 -6.27
CA LEU A 169 8.11 24.25 -5.45
C LEU A 169 9.06 25.45 -5.57
N THR A 170 8.52 26.62 -5.88
CA THR A 170 9.30 27.87 -5.92
C THR A 170 8.67 28.86 -4.94
N ALA A 171 9.38 29.14 -3.86
CA ALA A 171 9.09 30.26 -2.98
C ALA A 171 9.86 31.48 -3.48
N ASP A 172 9.13 32.48 -3.96
CA ASP A 172 9.69 33.73 -4.47
C ASP A 172 8.82 34.93 -4.06
N GLY A 173 9.43 35.92 -3.40
CA GLY A 173 8.80 37.18 -3.06
C GLY A 173 7.52 36.99 -2.25
N THR A 174 7.52 36.07 -1.28
CA THR A 174 6.37 35.69 -0.43
C THR A 174 5.22 34.98 -1.13
N ARG A 175 5.40 34.48 -2.35
CA ARG A 175 4.46 33.62 -3.08
C ARG A 175 5.03 32.22 -3.21
N LEU A 176 4.16 31.24 -3.38
CA LEU A 176 4.57 29.87 -3.65
C LEU A 176 3.97 29.40 -4.96
N THR A 177 4.77 28.80 -5.83
CA THR A 177 4.28 28.10 -7.02
C THR A 177 4.61 26.62 -6.88
N LEU A 178 3.61 25.77 -7.04
CA LEU A 178 3.74 24.32 -7.13
C LEU A 178 3.44 23.86 -8.56
N THR A 179 4.41 23.17 -9.16
CA THR A 179 4.24 22.58 -10.49
C THR A 179 4.63 21.11 -10.52
N ALA A 180 3.98 20.31 -11.36
CA ALA A 180 4.30 18.90 -11.55
C ALA A 180 3.79 18.38 -12.90
N PRO A 181 4.39 17.32 -13.46
CA PRO A 181 3.92 16.71 -14.70
C PRO A 181 2.61 15.91 -14.54
N THR A 182 2.24 15.53 -13.32
CA THR A 182 1.02 14.77 -13.02
C THR A 182 0.37 15.28 -11.72
N ASP A 183 -0.88 14.89 -11.49
CA ASP A 183 -1.60 15.17 -10.25
C ASP A 183 -0.98 14.47 -9.03
N ALA A 184 -0.37 13.29 -9.19
CA ALA A 184 0.41 12.64 -8.13
C ALA A 184 1.61 13.49 -7.68
N GLY A 185 2.31 14.12 -8.63
CA GLY A 185 3.38 15.07 -8.31
C GLY A 185 2.84 16.31 -7.58
N ILE A 186 1.70 16.85 -8.01
CA ILE A 186 1.04 17.95 -7.27
C ILE A 186 0.71 17.49 -5.85
N PHE A 187 0.08 16.32 -5.68
CA PHE A 187 -0.25 15.75 -4.38
C PHE A 187 0.98 15.69 -3.46
N TYR A 188 2.11 15.15 -3.91
CA TYR A 188 3.32 15.07 -3.09
C TYR A 188 3.94 16.42 -2.79
N GLY A 189 3.86 17.37 -3.72
CA GLY A 189 4.18 18.77 -3.44
C GLY A 189 3.32 19.35 -2.31
N THR A 190 2.02 19.05 -2.30
CA THR A 190 1.11 19.49 -1.23
C THR A 190 1.51 18.92 0.13
N ARG A 191 2.01 17.68 0.19
CA ARG A 191 2.50 17.06 1.45
C ARG A 191 3.72 17.80 1.99
N THR A 192 4.66 18.17 1.11
CA THR A 192 5.82 19.00 1.48
C THR A 192 5.40 20.36 2.03
N VAL A 193 4.45 21.04 1.39
CA VAL A 193 3.94 22.32 1.91
C VAL A 193 3.27 22.15 3.27
N LYS A 194 2.38 21.17 3.42
CA LYS A 194 1.69 20.87 4.69
C LYS A 194 2.68 20.68 5.84
N GLN A 195 3.69 19.84 5.64
CA GLN A 195 4.70 19.57 6.66
C GLN A 195 5.58 20.79 6.96
N ALA A 196 6.00 21.54 5.94
CA ALA A 196 6.80 22.74 6.12
C ALA A 196 6.05 23.83 6.91
N VAL A 197 4.74 24.00 6.66
CA VAL A 197 3.88 24.88 7.46
C VAL A 197 3.78 24.39 8.90
N ARG A 198 3.60 23.10 9.15
CA ARG A 198 3.54 22.56 10.52
C ARG A 198 4.85 22.72 11.29
N ALA A 199 5.98 22.39 10.68
CA ALA A 199 7.27 22.36 11.35
C ALA A 199 7.94 23.74 11.50
N ALA A 200 7.72 24.65 10.55
CA ALA A 200 8.43 25.94 10.47
C ALA A 200 7.52 27.13 10.12
N GLY A 201 6.21 26.91 9.94
CA GLY A 201 5.26 27.94 9.51
C GLY A 201 5.31 28.27 8.02
N GLY A 202 6.17 27.60 7.23
CA GLY A 202 6.33 27.87 5.81
C GLY A 202 7.61 27.32 5.21
N LEU A 203 8.00 27.83 4.04
CA LEU A 203 9.18 27.41 3.27
C LEU A 203 10.21 28.56 3.18
N PRO A 204 11.51 28.27 3.23
CA PRO A 204 12.54 29.26 2.93
C PRO A 204 12.51 29.68 1.45
N GLU A 205 13.03 30.86 1.14
CA GLU A 205 13.11 31.38 -0.23
C GLU A 205 13.99 30.48 -1.11
N GLY A 206 13.54 30.19 -2.32
CA GLY A 206 14.27 29.34 -3.25
C GLY A 206 13.40 28.33 -3.99
N THR A 207 14.07 27.38 -4.64
CA THR A 207 13.42 26.35 -5.47
C THR A 207 13.75 24.96 -4.97
N ILE A 208 12.72 24.15 -4.78
CA ILE A 208 12.79 22.72 -4.51
C ILE A 208 12.47 21.97 -5.80
N GLN A 209 13.32 21.03 -6.19
CA GLN A 209 13.03 20.04 -7.22
C GLN A 209 13.12 18.66 -6.57
N ASP A 210 12.01 17.92 -6.59
CA ASP A 210 11.93 16.71 -5.77
C ASP A 210 11.19 15.57 -6.49
N ARG A 211 11.59 14.35 -6.17
CA ARG A 211 11.06 13.09 -6.73
C ARG A 211 11.59 11.90 -5.92
N PRO A 212 10.88 10.77 -5.86
CA PRO A 212 11.39 9.61 -5.16
C PRO A 212 12.61 8.98 -5.86
N GLY A 213 13.44 8.30 -5.06
CA GLY A 213 14.54 7.44 -5.53
C GLY A 213 14.06 6.06 -5.94
N ARG A 214 12.96 5.59 -5.35
CA ARG A 214 12.33 4.29 -5.58
C ARG A 214 10.84 4.45 -5.92
N PRO A 215 10.35 3.91 -7.05
CA PRO A 215 8.97 4.10 -7.50
C PRO A 215 7.91 3.36 -6.67
N GLN A 216 8.29 2.36 -5.86
CA GLN A 216 7.34 1.56 -5.08
C GLN A 216 7.73 1.56 -3.60
N ARG A 217 6.89 2.16 -2.76
CA ARG A 217 7.20 2.45 -1.36
C ARG A 217 5.95 2.26 -0.54
N GLY A 218 5.95 1.38 0.46
CA GLY A 218 4.68 1.07 1.10
C GLY A 218 4.72 0.36 2.43
N MET A 219 3.55 -0.12 2.80
CA MET A 219 3.28 -0.88 4.00
C MET A 219 2.44 -2.11 3.61
N SER A 220 2.69 -3.25 4.26
CA SER A 220 1.84 -4.44 4.22
C SER A 220 1.18 -4.66 5.57
N LEU A 221 -0.09 -5.04 5.56
CA LEU A 221 -0.90 -5.29 6.74
C LEU A 221 -1.48 -6.70 6.67
N ASP A 222 -1.08 -7.55 7.61
CA ASP A 222 -1.79 -8.78 7.95
C ASP A 222 -3.07 -8.45 8.71
N ASN A 223 -4.16 -8.46 7.95
CA ASN A 223 -5.52 -8.35 8.46
C ASN A 223 -6.12 -9.74 8.73
N ALA A 224 -5.57 -10.81 8.15
CA ALA A 224 -6.03 -12.19 8.24
C ALA A 224 -5.99 -12.71 9.68
N ARG A 225 -4.83 -12.66 10.33
CA ARG A 225 -4.62 -13.14 11.71
C ARG A 225 -5.25 -12.21 12.74
N LYS A 226 -5.26 -10.90 12.48
CA LYS A 226 -5.88 -9.89 13.35
C LYS A 226 -6.82 -8.97 12.57
N PRO A 227 -8.10 -8.85 12.95
CA PRO A 227 -8.99 -7.87 12.35
C PRO A 227 -8.56 -6.44 12.69
N TYR A 228 -8.41 -5.61 11.66
CA TYR A 228 -8.31 -4.16 11.78
C TYR A 228 -9.60 -3.50 11.30
N THR A 229 -10.02 -2.42 11.98
CA THR A 229 -11.22 -1.69 11.56
C THR A 229 -10.94 -0.89 10.30
N GLN A 230 -11.99 -0.59 9.53
CA GLN A 230 -11.90 0.31 8.38
C GLN A 230 -11.24 1.65 8.76
N ASP A 231 -11.73 2.30 9.83
CA ASP A 231 -11.20 3.58 10.28
C ASP A 231 -9.70 3.52 10.57
N TRP A 232 -9.22 2.42 11.16
CA TRP A 232 -7.80 2.24 11.43
C TRP A 232 -7.00 2.13 10.13
N ILE A 233 -7.48 1.32 9.17
CA ILE A 233 -6.85 1.15 7.86
C ILE A 233 -6.81 2.49 7.10
N GLU A 234 -7.93 3.21 7.04
CA GLU A 234 -8.01 4.52 6.39
C GLU A 234 -7.08 5.54 7.05
N ALA A 235 -6.97 5.52 8.38
CA ALA A 235 -6.02 6.38 9.10
C ALA A 235 -4.57 6.06 8.74
N ARG A 236 -4.21 4.77 8.59
CA ARG A 236 -2.85 4.39 8.14
C ARG A 236 -2.59 4.78 6.69
N ILE A 237 -3.58 4.63 5.80
CA ILE A 237 -3.46 5.09 4.40
C ILE A 237 -3.16 6.60 4.36
N ARG A 238 -3.84 7.41 5.17
CA ARG A 238 -3.54 8.85 5.28
C ARG A 238 -2.15 9.15 5.83
N GLU A 239 -1.71 8.40 6.85
CA GLU A 239 -0.36 8.53 7.43
C GLU A 239 0.73 8.23 6.39
N ILE A 240 0.64 7.09 5.69
CA ILE A 240 1.63 6.72 4.68
C ILE A 240 1.60 7.69 3.48
N ALA A 241 0.44 8.27 3.15
CA ALA A 241 0.31 9.30 2.13
C ALA A 241 1.04 10.60 2.50
N ASP A 242 0.91 11.06 3.76
CA ASP A 242 1.65 12.22 4.26
C ASP A 242 3.18 11.96 4.25
N LEU A 243 3.61 10.71 4.43
CA LEU A 243 5.00 10.28 4.28
C LEU A 243 5.43 10.03 2.82
N LYS A 244 4.56 10.28 1.84
CA LYS A 244 4.80 10.02 0.41
C LYS A 244 5.11 8.56 0.06
N LEU A 245 4.60 7.62 0.84
CA LEU A 245 4.53 6.20 0.47
C LEU A 245 3.29 6.00 -0.43
N ASN A 246 3.38 5.11 -1.42
CA ASN A 246 2.42 4.97 -2.51
C ASN A 246 1.84 3.56 -2.69
N GLN A 247 2.11 2.64 -1.75
CA GLN A 247 1.57 1.29 -1.78
C GLN A 247 1.05 0.84 -0.41
N PHE A 248 -0.10 0.16 -0.43
CA PHE A 248 -0.68 -0.51 0.72
C PHE A 248 -1.04 -1.95 0.34
N GLN A 249 -0.30 -2.92 0.86
CA GLN A 249 -0.62 -4.33 0.69
C GLN A 249 -1.56 -4.80 1.79
N LEU A 250 -2.63 -5.48 1.38
CA LEU A 250 -3.65 -6.01 2.28
C LEU A 250 -3.66 -7.53 2.18
N HIS A 251 -3.04 -8.16 3.17
CA HIS A 251 -3.08 -9.60 3.38
C HIS A 251 -4.35 -9.95 4.15
N PHE A 252 -5.35 -10.47 3.43
CA PHE A 252 -6.71 -10.63 3.97
C PHE A 252 -7.14 -12.09 4.20
N SER A 253 -6.30 -13.05 3.85
CA SER A 253 -6.57 -14.48 3.96
C SER A 253 -5.35 -15.21 4.49
N ASP A 254 -5.54 -16.01 5.54
CA ASP A 254 -4.53 -16.93 6.12
C ASP A 254 -5.25 -18.13 6.77
N ASP A 255 -4.52 -18.97 7.50
CA ASP A 255 -5.03 -20.05 8.33
C ASP A 255 -6.06 -19.60 9.38
N GLN A 256 -5.92 -18.38 9.89
CA GLN A 256 -6.69 -17.88 11.02
C GLN A 256 -7.93 -17.07 10.64
N GLY A 257 -8.04 -16.62 9.38
CA GLY A 257 -9.22 -15.86 8.95
C GLY A 257 -9.24 -15.50 7.48
N PHE A 258 -10.46 -15.30 6.96
CA PHE A 258 -10.73 -14.72 5.65
C PHE A 258 -11.56 -13.44 5.86
N ARG A 259 -10.95 -12.29 5.60
CA ARG A 259 -11.33 -11.01 6.21
C ARG A 259 -12.00 -10.03 5.26
N ILE A 260 -12.39 -10.51 4.10
CA ILE A 260 -13.19 -9.75 3.14
C ILE A 260 -14.46 -10.56 2.88
N GLN A 261 -15.59 -9.88 2.82
CA GLN A 261 -16.85 -10.48 2.42
C GLN A 261 -16.73 -11.15 1.04
N SER A 262 -17.13 -12.42 0.98
CA SER A 262 -17.32 -13.19 -0.26
C SER A 262 -18.81 -13.54 -0.41
N ASP A 263 -19.35 -13.24 -1.59
CA ASP A 263 -20.70 -13.63 -2.00
C ASP A 263 -20.68 -15.01 -2.69
N THR A 264 -19.54 -15.40 -3.30
CA THR A 264 -19.40 -16.73 -3.92
C THR A 264 -19.16 -17.85 -2.91
N HIS A 265 -18.53 -17.51 -1.78
CA HIS A 265 -18.17 -18.43 -0.69
C HIS A 265 -18.46 -17.78 0.68
N PRO A 266 -19.72 -17.46 1.01
CA PRO A 266 -20.06 -16.77 2.27
C PRO A 266 -19.69 -17.59 3.52
N GLU A 267 -19.58 -18.92 3.39
CA GLU A 267 -19.26 -19.82 4.49
C GLU A 267 -17.83 -19.67 5.04
N ILE A 268 -16.87 -19.18 4.24
CA ILE A 268 -15.47 -19.03 4.69
C ILE A 268 -15.23 -17.68 5.39
N VAL A 269 -16.16 -16.74 5.26
CA VAL A 269 -16.00 -15.35 5.73
C VAL A 269 -15.99 -15.32 7.25
N SER A 270 -14.93 -14.74 7.83
CA SER A 270 -14.83 -14.59 9.28
C SER A 270 -15.87 -13.60 9.82
N ALA A 271 -16.33 -13.79 11.05
CA ALA A 271 -17.36 -12.93 11.65
C ALA A 271 -16.95 -11.44 11.67
N ASP A 272 -15.67 -11.20 11.96
CA ASP A 272 -14.98 -9.92 12.01
C ASP A 272 -14.23 -9.65 10.68
N HIS A 273 -14.99 -9.43 9.60
CA HIS A 273 -14.51 -9.12 8.26
C HIS A 273 -14.83 -7.68 7.83
N LEU A 274 -14.19 -7.23 6.75
CA LEU A 274 -14.54 -6.01 6.03
C LEU A 274 -15.57 -6.35 4.94
N THR A 275 -16.66 -5.59 4.89
CA THR A 275 -17.64 -5.72 3.80
C THR A 275 -17.06 -5.24 2.47
N LYS A 276 -17.65 -5.68 1.36
CA LYS A 276 -17.24 -5.20 0.02
C LYS A 276 -17.37 -3.68 -0.12
N ALA A 277 -18.36 -3.07 0.55
CA ALA A 277 -18.53 -1.62 0.54
C ALA A 277 -17.36 -0.91 1.23
N GLN A 278 -16.89 -1.44 2.37
CA GLN A 278 -15.74 -0.90 3.09
C GLN A 278 -14.45 -1.04 2.29
N ILE A 279 -14.25 -2.19 1.61
CA ILE A 279 -13.10 -2.37 0.71
C ILE A 279 -13.12 -1.34 -0.43
N ARG A 280 -14.28 -1.09 -1.05
CA ARG A 280 -14.39 -0.05 -2.09
C ARG A 280 -14.08 1.35 -1.55
N GLN A 281 -14.50 1.66 -0.32
CA GLN A 281 -14.16 2.93 0.34
C GLN A 281 -12.65 3.06 0.61
N ILE A 282 -12.02 1.98 1.10
CA ILE A 282 -10.57 1.91 1.32
C ILE A 282 -9.81 2.12 -0.01
N VAL A 283 -10.21 1.41 -1.07
CA VAL A 283 -9.58 1.53 -2.40
C VAL A 283 -9.78 2.93 -2.99
N ALA A 284 -10.98 3.51 -2.87
CA ALA A 284 -11.25 4.86 -3.34
C ALA A 284 -10.44 5.92 -2.57
N LEU A 285 -10.33 5.77 -1.25
CA LEU A 285 -9.50 6.64 -0.42
C LEU A 285 -8.03 6.54 -0.84
N ALA A 286 -7.50 5.32 -0.95
CA ALA A 286 -6.12 5.08 -1.38
C ALA A 286 -5.85 5.72 -2.75
N GLY A 287 -6.72 5.50 -3.74
CA GLY A 287 -6.62 6.11 -5.05
C GLY A 287 -6.59 7.64 -4.99
N SER A 288 -7.47 8.26 -4.19
CA SER A 288 -7.49 9.72 -4.01
C SER A 288 -6.23 10.30 -3.34
N LEU A 289 -5.38 9.43 -2.78
CA LEU A 289 -4.12 9.78 -2.13
C LEU A 289 -2.91 9.23 -2.91
N HIS A 290 -3.13 8.82 -4.17
CA HIS A 290 -2.11 8.25 -5.07
C HIS A 290 -1.43 7.00 -4.49
N ILE A 291 -2.18 6.21 -3.71
CA ILE A 291 -1.76 4.93 -3.13
C ILE A 291 -2.39 3.78 -3.90
N SER A 292 -1.56 2.87 -4.39
CA SER A 292 -2.01 1.59 -4.98
C SER A 292 -2.26 0.56 -3.89
N VAL A 293 -3.41 -0.11 -3.94
CA VAL A 293 -3.70 -1.26 -3.07
C VAL A 293 -3.22 -2.55 -3.73
N VAL A 294 -2.46 -3.36 -2.98
CA VAL A 294 -1.96 -4.68 -3.38
C VAL A 294 -2.73 -5.74 -2.58
N PRO A 295 -3.81 -6.31 -3.13
CA PRO A 295 -4.52 -7.40 -2.45
C PRO A 295 -3.71 -8.70 -2.48
N GLU A 296 -3.78 -9.45 -1.40
CA GLU A 296 -3.10 -10.74 -1.26
C GLU A 296 -4.07 -11.84 -0.78
N LEU A 297 -4.11 -12.92 -1.56
CA LEU A 297 -4.76 -14.18 -1.20
C LEU A 297 -3.73 -15.29 -1.34
N ASP A 298 -3.32 -15.87 -0.22
CA ASP A 298 -2.31 -16.92 -0.24
C ASP A 298 -2.81 -18.22 -0.81
N SER A 299 -1.99 -18.79 -1.70
CA SER A 299 -2.12 -20.17 -2.11
C SER A 299 -0.78 -20.67 -2.64
N PRO A 300 -0.44 -21.96 -2.53
CA PRO A 300 -1.26 -23.05 -2.00
C PRO A 300 -1.10 -23.32 -0.48
N GLY A 301 -0.26 -22.56 0.22
CA GLY A 301 -0.18 -22.52 1.68
C GLY A 301 -1.18 -21.54 2.30
N HIS A 302 -1.17 -21.41 3.64
CA HIS A 302 -1.93 -20.41 4.41
C HIS A 302 -3.44 -20.32 4.10
N LEU A 303 -4.07 -21.45 3.77
CA LEU A 303 -5.50 -21.51 3.42
C LEU A 303 -6.40 -22.11 4.51
N GLY A 304 -5.94 -22.21 5.76
CA GLY A 304 -6.66 -22.90 6.83
C GLY A 304 -8.09 -22.41 7.06
N ALA A 305 -8.35 -21.09 6.99
CA ALA A 305 -9.70 -20.53 7.14
C ALA A 305 -10.63 -20.99 6.01
N VAL A 306 -10.13 -21.01 4.78
CA VAL A 306 -10.86 -21.52 3.61
C VAL A 306 -11.07 -23.02 3.75
N LEU A 307 -10.00 -23.78 4.00
CA LEU A 307 -10.00 -25.24 3.98
C LEU A 307 -10.76 -25.88 5.15
N ALA A 308 -11.06 -25.13 6.22
CA ALA A 308 -11.95 -25.59 7.28
C ALA A 308 -13.35 -25.97 6.75
N HIS A 309 -13.82 -25.29 5.70
CA HIS A 309 -15.09 -25.54 5.03
C HIS A 309 -14.98 -26.53 3.86
N TYR A 310 -13.76 -26.85 3.44
CA TYR A 310 -13.47 -27.73 2.31
C TYR A 310 -12.49 -28.86 2.70
N PRO A 311 -12.83 -29.73 3.68
CA PRO A 311 -11.91 -30.74 4.21
C PRO A 311 -11.43 -31.78 3.19
N ASN A 312 -12.19 -31.97 2.10
CA ASN A 312 -11.83 -32.86 1.00
C ASN A 312 -10.76 -32.29 0.06
N LEU A 313 -10.46 -30.99 0.19
CA LEU A 313 -9.42 -30.30 -0.59
C LEU A 313 -8.13 -30.10 0.23
N GLN A 314 -8.12 -30.47 1.50
CA GLN A 314 -6.92 -30.39 2.34
C GLN A 314 -5.87 -31.39 1.88
N LEU A 315 -4.61 -30.95 1.82
CA LEU A 315 -3.48 -31.83 1.58
C LEU A 315 -3.34 -32.83 2.72
N ARG A 316 -3.16 -34.10 2.34
CA ARG A 316 -2.83 -35.19 3.26
C ARG A 316 -1.49 -35.78 2.90
N ASN A 317 -0.69 -36.12 3.91
CA ASN A 317 0.51 -36.91 3.67
C ASN A 317 0.16 -38.38 3.42
N ALA A 318 1.17 -39.19 3.08
CA ALA A 318 1.03 -40.62 2.80
C ALA A 318 0.43 -41.44 3.98
N GLN A 319 0.45 -40.91 5.20
CA GLN A 319 -0.17 -41.52 6.38
C GLN A 319 -1.61 -41.03 6.63
N GLY A 320 -2.18 -40.24 5.71
CA GLY A 320 -3.53 -39.69 5.82
C GLY A 320 -3.67 -38.47 6.75
N ARG A 321 -2.56 -37.98 7.32
CA ARG A 321 -2.55 -36.81 8.20
C ARG A 321 -2.78 -35.54 7.38
N VAL A 322 -3.75 -34.74 7.80
CA VAL A 322 -4.03 -33.40 7.27
C VAL A 322 -2.84 -32.48 7.54
N ILE A 323 -2.45 -31.73 6.52
CA ILE A 323 -1.49 -30.64 6.62
C ILE A 323 -2.27 -29.33 6.72
N THR A 324 -2.19 -28.67 7.87
CA THR A 324 -2.87 -27.39 8.11
C THR A 324 -2.47 -26.37 7.05
N GLY A 325 -3.45 -25.62 6.55
CA GLY A 325 -3.21 -24.52 5.60
C GLY A 325 -2.87 -24.93 4.17
N ALA A 326 -2.55 -26.19 3.92
CA ALA A 326 -2.11 -26.64 2.61
C ALA A 326 -3.29 -27.21 1.80
N ILE A 327 -3.60 -26.61 0.65
CA ILE A 327 -4.55 -27.19 -0.31
C ILE A 327 -3.88 -28.31 -1.11
N ASP A 328 -4.62 -29.37 -1.42
CA ASP A 328 -4.15 -30.44 -2.30
C ASP A 328 -4.21 -29.97 -3.76
N ILE A 329 -3.08 -29.50 -4.27
CA ILE A 329 -2.95 -29.01 -5.64
C ILE A 329 -3.02 -30.12 -6.70
N SER A 330 -3.06 -31.41 -6.32
CA SER A 330 -3.35 -32.52 -7.22
C SER A 330 -4.85 -32.80 -7.41
N ASN A 331 -5.68 -32.28 -6.51
CA ASN A 331 -7.12 -32.47 -6.59
C ASN A 331 -7.73 -31.51 -7.64
N PRO A 332 -8.44 -32.01 -8.67
CA PRO A 332 -8.97 -31.17 -9.75
C PRO A 332 -10.01 -30.14 -9.28
N LYS A 333 -10.58 -30.31 -8.08
CA LYS A 333 -11.53 -29.35 -7.49
C LYS A 333 -10.86 -28.19 -6.74
N SER A 334 -9.56 -28.29 -6.45
CA SER A 334 -8.82 -27.26 -5.71
C SER A 334 -8.66 -25.96 -6.49
N ALA A 335 -8.26 -26.04 -7.76
CA ALA A 335 -8.09 -24.84 -8.59
C ALA A 335 -9.41 -24.07 -8.81
N PRO A 336 -10.55 -24.71 -9.14
CA PRO A 336 -11.84 -24.01 -9.25
C PRO A 336 -12.25 -23.19 -8.03
N LEU A 337 -12.00 -23.70 -6.80
CA LEU A 337 -12.29 -22.96 -5.57
C LEU A 337 -11.46 -21.66 -5.50
N ILE A 338 -10.14 -21.79 -5.67
CA ILE A 338 -9.24 -20.63 -5.58
C ILE A 338 -9.47 -19.66 -6.74
N ASP A 339 -9.70 -20.15 -7.96
CA ASP A 339 -10.00 -19.30 -9.10
C ASP A 339 -11.32 -18.53 -8.94
N SER A 340 -12.32 -19.11 -8.27
CA SER A 340 -13.58 -18.43 -7.93
C SER A 340 -13.33 -17.23 -7.01
N LEU A 341 -12.58 -17.45 -5.93
CA LEU A 341 -12.20 -16.40 -4.98
C LEU A 341 -11.34 -15.32 -5.65
N LEU A 342 -10.32 -15.69 -6.43
CA LEU A 342 -9.46 -14.74 -7.14
C LEU A 342 -10.27 -13.86 -8.10
N LYS A 343 -11.23 -14.44 -8.83
CA LYS A 343 -12.10 -13.69 -9.76
C LYS A 343 -12.95 -12.68 -9.02
N GLU A 344 -13.62 -13.10 -7.95
CA GLU A 344 -14.49 -12.23 -7.16
C GLU A 344 -13.70 -11.10 -6.49
N MET A 345 -12.60 -11.44 -5.81
CA MET A 345 -11.81 -10.45 -5.08
C MET A 345 -11.13 -9.47 -6.05
N SER A 346 -10.70 -9.93 -7.23
CA SER A 346 -10.15 -9.04 -8.27
C SER A 346 -11.11 -7.92 -8.69
N GLU A 347 -12.42 -8.13 -8.62
CA GLU A 347 -13.44 -7.12 -8.95
C GLU A 347 -13.56 -6.00 -7.89
N LEU A 348 -13.02 -6.20 -6.68
CA LEU A 348 -13.00 -5.18 -5.63
C LEU A 348 -11.83 -4.20 -5.76
N PHE A 349 -10.70 -4.67 -6.30
CA PHE A 349 -9.44 -3.91 -6.36
C PHE A 349 -9.18 -3.36 -7.76
N THR A 350 -10.10 -2.59 -8.31
CA THR A 350 -10.00 -2.07 -9.69
C THR A 350 -9.27 -0.74 -9.75
N ASN A 351 -8.41 -0.58 -10.76
CA ASN A 351 -7.80 0.68 -11.14
C ASN A 351 -8.31 1.13 -12.53
N PRO A 352 -8.13 2.41 -12.92
CA PRO A 352 -8.47 2.87 -14.26
C PRO A 352 -7.85 1.99 -15.35
N LYS A 353 -8.55 1.81 -16.48
CA LYS A 353 -8.09 0.96 -17.58
C LYS A 353 -6.69 1.40 -18.05
N GLY A 354 -5.76 0.46 -18.11
CA GLY A 354 -4.37 0.70 -18.54
C GLY A 354 -3.44 1.17 -17.42
N ALA A 355 -3.95 1.45 -16.22
CA ALA A 355 -3.11 1.73 -15.06
C ALA A 355 -2.51 0.44 -14.47
N PRO A 356 -1.41 0.53 -13.71
CA PRO A 356 -0.93 -0.55 -12.86
C PRO A 356 -2.07 -1.07 -11.95
N ALA A 357 -2.31 -2.38 -11.96
CA ALA A 357 -3.28 -3.08 -11.13
C ALA A 357 -2.63 -4.31 -10.52
N TYR A 358 -2.49 -4.29 -9.20
CA TYR A 358 -1.66 -5.23 -8.46
C TYR A 358 -2.44 -6.47 -8.00
N TRP A 359 -1.72 -7.57 -7.85
CA TRP A 359 -2.17 -8.76 -7.14
C TRP A 359 -0.97 -9.53 -6.58
N HIS A 360 -1.02 -9.88 -5.30
CA HIS A 360 -0.05 -10.78 -4.68
C HIS A 360 -0.66 -12.18 -4.58
N LEU A 361 0.04 -13.19 -5.13
CA LEU A 361 -0.44 -14.57 -5.20
C LEU A 361 -0.14 -15.40 -3.93
N GLY A 362 0.57 -14.80 -2.97
CA GLY A 362 1.20 -15.51 -1.86
C GLY A 362 2.32 -16.39 -2.38
N GLY A 363 2.17 -17.70 -2.15
CA GLY A 363 3.07 -18.74 -2.67
C GLY A 363 4.20 -19.09 -1.71
N ASP A 364 4.20 -18.50 -0.53
CA ASP A 364 5.08 -18.82 0.58
C ASP A 364 4.67 -20.12 1.28
N GLU A 365 5.65 -20.69 1.96
CA GLU A 365 5.49 -21.65 3.05
C GLU A 365 4.59 -22.86 2.75
N TYR A 366 4.50 -23.28 1.47
CA TYR A 366 3.75 -24.49 1.13
C TYR A 366 4.37 -25.71 1.79
N GLN A 367 3.75 -26.16 2.88
CA GLN A 367 4.26 -27.18 3.81
C GLN A 367 4.69 -28.49 3.15
N ALA A 368 4.17 -28.80 1.95
CA ALA A 368 4.61 -29.95 1.18
C ALA A 368 6.12 -29.87 0.84
N LEU A 369 6.58 -28.68 0.45
CA LEU A 369 7.93 -28.38 -0.01
C LEU A 369 8.91 -28.01 1.12
N MET A 370 8.41 -27.77 2.34
CA MET A 370 9.26 -27.67 3.53
C MET A 370 9.84 -29.01 4.01
N SER A 371 9.35 -30.12 3.46
CA SER A 371 9.85 -31.46 3.79
C SER A 371 11.13 -31.77 3.02
N SER A 372 12.14 -32.35 3.69
CA SER A 372 13.37 -32.87 3.06
C SER A 372 13.15 -34.04 2.08
N SER A 373 11.94 -34.58 1.98
CA SER A 373 11.57 -35.68 1.08
C SER A 373 10.11 -35.54 0.66
N PRO A 374 9.78 -34.52 -0.15
CA PRO A 374 8.40 -34.12 -0.41
C PRO A 374 7.66 -35.20 -1.22
N ALA A 375 8.31 -35.81 -2.22
CA ALA A 375 7.69 -36.86 -3.05
C ALA A 375 7.30 -38.12 -2.26
N THR A 376 8.09 -38.50 -1.25
CA THR A 376 7.78 -39.64 -0.37
C THR A 376 6.62 -39.31 0.57
N LYS A 377 6.56 -38.09 1.10
CA LYS A 377 5.48 -37.67 2.00
C LYS A 377 4.17 -37.39 1.29
N TYR A 378 4.23 -36.96 0.02
CA TYR A 378 3.06 -36.55 -0.77
C TYR A 378 3.09 -37.20 -2.16
N PRO A 379 2.93 -38.54 -2.24
CA PRO A 379 3.04 -39.28 -3.49
C PRO A 379 2.01 -38.85 -4.55
N GLN A 380 0.84 -38.37 -4.13
CA GLN A 380 -0.21 -37.86 -5.02
C GLN A 380 0.22 -36.57 -5.73
N LEU A 381 0.92 -35.67 -5.05
CA LEU A 381 1.46 -34.46 -5.66
C LEU A 381 2.56 -34.82 -6.68
N ALA A 382 3.44 -35.76 -6.32
CA ALA A 382 4.47 -36.23 -7.23
C ALA A 382 3.87 -36.96 -8.46
N GLN A 383 2.79 -37.71 -8.28
CA GLN A 383 2.06 -38.33 -9.38
C GLN A 383 1.43 -37.27 -10.30
N ALA A 384 0.74 -36.28 -9.74
CA ALA A 384 0.13 -35.20 -10.52
C ALA A 384 1.18 -34.37 -11.27
N ALA A 385 2.32 -34.10 -10.64
CA ALA A 385 3.46 -33.46 -11.30
C ALA A 385 3.94 -34.26 -12.52
N ARG A 386 4.10 -35.57 -12.37
CA ARG A 386 4.52 -36.45 -13.47
C ARG A 386 3.49 -36.55 -14.58
N GLN A 387 2.20 -36.55 -14.23
CA GLN A 387 1.11 -36.54 -15.19
C GLN A 387 1.06 -35.24 -15.99
N LYS A 388 1.26 -34.09 -15.33
CA LYS A 388 1.17 -32.77 -15.98
C LYS A 388 2.43 -32.38 -16.77
N TYR A 389 3.63 -32.75 -16.29
CA TYR A 389 4.91 -32.29 -16.85
C TYR A 389 5.84 -33.41 -17.32
N GLY A 390 5.33 -34.64 -17.43
CA GLY A 390 6.08 -35.81 -17.89
C GLY A 390 6.85 -36.53 -16.77
N PRO A 391 7.54 -37.64 -17.07
CA PRO A 391 8.06 -38.58 -16.07
C PRO A 391 9.03 -37.97 -15.04
N ASN A 392 9.67 -36.85 -15.37
CA ASN A 392 10.60 -36.13 -14.52
C ASN A 392 10.00 -34.89 -13.83
N GLY A 393 8.67 -34.71 -13.89
CA GLY A 393 7.97 -33.62 -13.22
C GLY A 393 8.04 -33.74 -11.70
N THR A 394 8.26 -32.61 -11.03
CA THR A 394 8.46 -32.51 -9.57
C THR A 394 7.32 -31.74 -8.89
N ILE A 395 7.24 -31.82 -7.56
CA ILE A 395 6.25 -31.04 -6.80
C ILE A 395 6.54 -29.54 -6.93
N GLU A 396 7.80 -29.13 -7.07
CA GLU A 396 8.19 -27.74 -7.37
C GLU A 396 7.62 -27.26 -8.71
N ASP A 397 7.67 -28.11 -9.74
CA ASP A 397 7.05 -27.84 -11.06
C ASP A 397 5.52 -27.70 -10.95
N LEU A 398 4.91 -28.55 -10.12
CA LEU A 398 3.47 -28.49 -9.85
C LEU A 398 3.07 -27.19 -9.15
N THR A 399 3.83 -26.78 -8.14
CA THR A 399 3.60 -25.53 -7.39
C THR A 399 3.89 -24.29 -8.25
N THR A 400 4.94 -24.30 -9.07
CA THR A 400 5.23 -23.18 -9.99
C THR A 400 4.15 -23.05 -11.05
N GLY A 401 3.74 -24.19 -11.63
CA GLY A 401 2.59 -24.22 -12.53
C GLY A 401 1.30 -23.80 -11.85
N TRP A 402 1.15 -24.07 -10.55
CA TRP A 402 0.00 -23.61 -9.80
C TRP A 402 -0.09 -22.08 -9.77
N LEU A 403 0.99 -21.41 -9.41
CA LEU A 403 1.03 -19.95 -9.39
C LEU A 403 0.91 -19.35 -10.81
N ASN A 404 1.48 -20.00 -11.85
CA ASN A 404 1.31 -19.57 -13.24
C ASN A 404 -0.16 -19.60 -13.70
N ASP A 405 -0.91 -20.64 -13.33
CA ASP A 405 -2.32 -20.74 -13.69
C ASP A 405 -3.17 -19.72 -12.93
N ARG A 406 -2.90 -19.48 -11.64
CA ARG A 406 -3.58 -18.46 -10.81
C ARG A 406 -3.25 -17.02 -11.24
N GLN A 407 -2.02 -16.77 -11.69
CA GLN A 407 -1.64 -15.52 -12.34
C GLN A 407 -2.56 -15.21 -13.53
N LYS A 408 -2.77 -16.18 -14.44
CA LYS A 408 -3.66 -15.99 -15.59
C LYS A 408 -5.10 -15.66 -15.17
N THR A 409 -5.57 -16.25 -14.07
CA THR A 409 -6.91 -15.97 -13.52
C THR A 409 -7.07 -14.49 -13.16
N VAL A 410 -6.10 -13.90 -12.46
CA VAL A 410 -6.16 -12.48 -12.06
C VAL A 410 -5.83 -11.54 -13.23
N GLU A 411 -4.96 -11.94 -14.15
CA GLU A 411 -4.69 -11.20 -15.39
C GLU A 411 -5.93 -11.09 -16.28
N ALA A 412 -6.73 -12.16 -16.38
CA ALA A 412 -8.02 -12.13 -17.08
C ALA A 412 -9.03 -11.16 -16.43
N LYS A 413 -8.81 -10.74 -15.18
CA LYS A 413 -9.56 -9.69 -14.47
C LYS A 413 -8.86 -8.32 -14.49
N GLY A 414 -7.85 -8.16 -15.35
CA GLY A 414 -7.17 -6.90 -15.60
C GLY A 414 -6.01 -6.58 -14.66
N LYS A 415 -5.57 -7.52 -13.81
CA LYS A 415 -4.33 -7.35 -13.04
C LYS A 415 -3.12 -7.46 -13.95
N ASN A 416 -2.13 -6.60 -13.79
CA ASN A 416 -0.96 -6.51 -14.67
C ASN A 416 0.36 -6.24 -13.92
N ARG A 417 0.31 -6.26 -12.58
CA ARG A 417 1.45 -6.22 -11.68
C ARG A 417 1.29 -7.39 -10.71
N ILE A 418 1.95 -8.50 -11.01
CA ILE A 418 1.77 -9.75 -10.28
C ILE A 418 2.99 -10.02 -9.43
N GLU A 419 2.75 -10.36 -8.17
CA GLU A 419 3.76 -10.52 -7.14
C GLU A 419 3.57 -11.88 -6.43
N ALA A 420 4.65 -12.42 -5.88
CA ALA A 420 4.64 -13.61 -5.04
C ALA A 420 5.88 -13.63 -4.14
N TRP A 421 5.78 -14.30 -2.99
CA TRP A 421 6.89 -14.44 -2.05
C TRP A 421 8.04 -15.27 -2.65
N ASN A 422 9.28 -14.94 -2.27
CA ASN A 422 10.49 -15.48 -2.89
C ASN A 422 10.69 -16.99 -2.74
N ASP A 423 10.17 -17.60 -1.68
CA ASP A 423 10.27 -19.03 -1.41
C ASP A 423 9.31 -19.87 -2.28
N GLY A 424 8.34 -19.22 -2.94
CA GLY A 424 7.54 -19.79 -4.03
C GLY A 424 8.30 -19.90 -5.36
N PHE A 425 9.54 -19.40 -5.45
CA PHE A 425 10.39 -19.50 -6.64
C PHE A 425 11.49 -20.55 -6.41
N PHE A 426 11.40 -21.69 -7.09
CA PHE A 426 12.37 -22.77 -6.92
C PHE A 426 13.61 -22.58 -7.80
N SER A 427 14.73 -23.20 -7.43
CA SER A 427 16.05 -23.00 -8.09
C SER A 427 16.25 -23.86 -9.34
N SER A 428 15.52 -24.98 -9.45
CA SER A 428 15.64 -25.93 -10.57
C SER A 428 14.29 -26.41 -11.13
N PRO A 429 13.25 -25.57 -11.29
CA PRO A 429 12.00 -26.05 -11.86
C PRO A 429 12.16 -26.22 -13.38
N ARG A 430 11.67 -27.33 -13.91
CA ARG A 430 11.46 -27.55 -15.36
C ARG A 430 10.36 -26.62 -15.89
N VAL A 431 9.42 -26.25 -15.03
CA VAL A 431 8.40 -25.24 -15.33
C VAL A 431 8.91 -23.88 -14.86
N SER A 432 9.17 -22.96 -15.79
CA SER A 432 9.61 -21.62 -15.40
C SER A 432 8.46 -20.81 -14.78
N PRO A 433 8.69 -20.10 -13.66
CA PRO A 433 7.73 -19.10 -13.18
C PRO A 433 7.63 -17.98 -14.20
N ASP A 434 6.42 -17.42 -14.36
CA ASP A 434 6.17 -16.33 -15.30
C ASP A 434 7.23 -15.20 -15.14
N LYS A 435 7.71 -14.69 -16.27
CA LYS A 435 8.84 -13.76 -16.33
C LYS A 435 8.48 -12.39 -15.75
N ASN A 436 7.20 -12.02 -15.85
CA ASN A 436 6.68 -10.72 -15.43
C ASN A 436 6.26 -10.72 -13.95
N ARG A 437 6.32 -11.88 -13.27
CA ARG A 437 6.07 -11.96 -11.84
C ARG A 437 7.23 -11.38 -11.05
N MET A 438 6.93 -10.35 -10.25
CA MET A 438 7.85 -9.76 -9.30
C MET A 438 8.09 -10.70 -8.13
N VAL A 439 9.31 -10.68 -7.60
CA VAL A 439 9.70 -11.43 -6.42
C VAL A 439 9.60 -10.53 -5.21
N ASP A 440 8.72 -10.85 -4.26
CA ASP A 440 8.66 -10.17 -2.97
C ASP A 440 9.58 -10.93 -2.00
N TYR A 441 10.74 -10.33 -1.73
CA TYR A 441 11.82 -11.00 -1.00
C TYR A 441 11.79 -10.63 0.48
N TRP A 442 11.40 -11.57 1.33
CA TRP A 442 11.24 -11.36 2.77
C TRP A 442 12.38 -11.92 3.61
N THR A 443 12.63 -13.24 3.55
CA THR A 443 13.70 -13.89 4.30
C THR A 443 14.45 -14.93 3.46
N GLY A 444 15.44 -15.57 4.08
CA GLY A 444 16.16 -16.72 3.52
C GLY A 444 16.40 -17.77 4.60
N LYS A 445 15.50 -17.86 5.57
CA LYS A 445 15.53 -18.82 6.68
C LYS A 445 14.93 -20.18 6.29
N GLU A 446 14.23 -20.23 5.16
CA GLU A 446 13.61 -21.42 4.59
C GLU A 446 14.66 -22.37 4.00
N GLY A 447 14.33 -23.66 4.00
CA GLY A 447 15.14 -24.68 3.33
C GLY A 447 15.08 -24.49 1.80
N GLY A 448 16.24 -24.51 1.14
CA GLY A 448 16.30 -24.34 -0.32
C GLY A 448 16.13 -22.90 -0.81
N HIS A 449 16.18 -21.92 0.09
CA HIS A 449 16.09 -20.51 -0.25
C HIS A 449 17.09 -20.11 -1.33
N ARG A 450 16.66 -19.17 -2.18
CA ARG A 450 17.48 -18.61 -3.25
C ARG A 450 18.05 -17.29 -2.81
N ASP A 451 19.31 -17.02 -3.14
CA ASP A 451 19.90 -15.72 -2.84
C ASP A 451 19.26 -14.60 -3.70
N PRO A 452 19.01 -13.39 -3.14
CA PRO A 452 18.47 -12.26 -3.90
C PRO A 452 19.23 -11.95 -5.20
N SER A 453 20.56 -12.15 -5.23
CA SER A 453 21.38 -11.93 -6.42
C SER A 453 21.01 -12.84 -7.58
N SER A 454 20.47 -14.04 -7.32
CA SER A 454 20.04 -14.97 -8.36
C SER A 454 18.88 -14.40 -9.17
N PHE A 455 17.87 -13.84 -8.50
CA PHE A 455 16.71 -13.21 -9.13
C PHE A 455 17.12 -11.99 -9.96
N LEU A 456 18.03 -11.17 -9.44
CA LEU A 456 18.54 -10.01 -10.17
C LEU A 456 19.34 -10.42 -11.42
N ARG A 457 20.16 -11.47 -11.34
CA ARG A 457 20.90 -12.01 -12.51
C ARG A 457 19.97 -12.62 -13.56
N GLU A 458 18.81 -13.13 -13.16
CA GLU A 458 17.75 -13.57 -14.06
C GLU A 458 16.99 -12.41 -14.71
N GLY A 459 17.26 -11.16 -14.30
CA GLY A 459 16.54 -10.00 -14.77
C GLY A 459 15.12 -9.90 -14.21
N ARG A 460 14.87 -10.44 -13.01
CA ARG A 460 13.61 -10.22 -12.29
C ARG A 460 13.65 -8.94 -11.48
N ASN A 461 12.47 -8.41 -11.21
CA ASN A 461 12.29 -7.34 -10.25
C ASN A 461 12.12 -7.93 -8.85
N VAL A 462 12.75 -7.31 -7.85
CA VAL A 462 12.76 -7.79 -6.46
C VAL A 462 12.26 -6.69 -5.54
N MET A 463 11.04 -6.84 -5.01
CA MET A 463 10.51 -5.99 -3.95
C MET A 463 11.15 -6.38 -2.62
N ASN A 464 11.58 -5.39 -1.85
CA ASN A 464 12.32 -5.61 -0.62
C ASN A 464 11.39 -5.63 0.61
N PHE A 465 11.35 -6.77 1.28
CA PHE A 465 10.63 -7.04 2.53
C PHE A 465 11.56 -7.49 3.66
N ASN A 466 12.85 -7.14 3.58
CA ASN A 466 13.89 -7.59 4.51
C ASN A 466 13.41 -7.77 5.96
N ASP A 467 13.39 -9.02 6.42
CA ASP A 467 12.84 -9.43 7.71
C ASP A 467 13.61 -8.92 8.94
N GLU A 468 14.84 -8.42 8.78
CA GLU A 468 15.61 -7.81 9.86
C GLU A 468 15.28 -6.33 10.09
N TYR A 469 14.80 -5.65 9.06
CA TYR A 469 14.62 -4.19 9.07
C TYR A 469 13.19 -3.74 8.86
N LEU A 470 12.34 -4.56 8.24
CA LEU A 470 11.05 -4.14 7.73
C LEU A 470 9.88 -5.00 8.24
N TYR A 471 10.12 -5.90 9.20
CA TYR A 471 9.12 -6.83 9.73
C TYR A 471 8.69 -6.50 11.16
N TYR A 472 7.50 -5.95 11.32
CA TYR A 472 6.87 -5.73 12.62
C TYR A 472 5.94 -6.91 12.98
N VAL A 473 6.47 -7.91 13.67
CA VAL A 473 5.74 -9.15 13.99
C VAL A 473 5.19 -9.14 15.42
N LEU A 474 3.87 -9.01 15.57
CA LEU A 474 3.22 -8.84 16.87
C LEU A 474 3.61 -9.94 17.85
N GLY A 475 4.26 -9.54 18.95
CA GLY A 475 4.71 -10.44 20.02
C GLY A 475 5.99 -11.23 19.71
N GLU A 476 6.68 -10.87 18.62
CA GLU A 476 8.02 -11.34 18.24
C GLU A 476 8.21 -12.88 18.35
N PRO A 477 7.29 -13.71 17.81
CA PRO A 477 7.52 -15.15 17.72
C PRO A 477 8.78 -15.43 16.88
N ASN A 478 9.36 -16.63 17.01
CA ASN A 478 10.50 -17.06 16.20
C ASN A 478 11.75 -16.16 16.29
N GLN A 479 11.91 -15.41 17.38
CA GLN A 479 13.07 -14.53 17.65
C GLN A 479 13.22 -13.38 16.63
N PHE A 480 12.12 -12.92 16.04
CA PHE A 480 12.14 -11.65 15.31
C PHE A 480 12.48 -10.50 16.27
N VAL A 481 13.22 -9.52 15.78
CA VAL A 481 13.54 -8.29 16.51
C VAL A 481 12.79 -7.16 15.85
N TYR A 482 12.01 -6.40 16.63
CA TYR A 482 11.25 -5.31 16.08
C TYR A 482 12.14 -4.30 15.36
N PRO A 483 11.75 -3.89 14.14
CA PRO A 483 12.46 -2.87 13.42
C PRO A 483 12.28 -1.55 14.16
N THR A 484 13.38 -0.87 14.42
CA THR A 484 13.34 0.49 14.95
C THR A 484 13.54 1.48 13.81
N GLY A 485 12.89 2.64 13.91
CA GLY A 485 13.13 3.72 12.95
C GLY A 485 14.61 4.11 12.91
N GLN A 486 15.31 4.05 14.04
CA GLN A 486 16.74 4.37 14.12
C GLN A 486 17.58 3.41 13.27
N ARG A 487 17.37 2.10 13.43
CA ARG A 487 18.14 1.08 12.73
C ARG A 487 17.94 1.20 11.22
N ILE A 488 16.70 1.42 10.76
CA ILE A 488 16.37 1.67 9.34
C ILE A 488 17.08 2.93 8.85
N TYR A 489 16.93 4.04 9.58
CA TYR A 489 17.44 5.35 9.18
C TYR A 489 18.98 5.34 9.03
N GLU A 490 19.66 4.77 10.02
CA GLU A 490 21.13 4.81 10.12
C GLU A 490 21.82 3.73 9.29
N THR A 491 21.24 2.53 9.17
CA THR A 491 22.01 1.36 8.65
C THR A 491 21.38 0.66 7.46
N TRP A 492 20.09 0.81 7.20
CA TRP A 492 19.43 0.13 6.08
C TRP A 492 19.50 0.96 4.80
N THR A 493 19.45 0.31 3.64
CA THR A 493 19.18 0.94 2.34
C THR A 493 18.35 -0.02 1.49
N PRO A 494 17.66 0.45 0.43
CA PRO A 494 16.91 -0.43 -0.45
C PRO A 494 17.72 -1.59 -1.05
N LEU A 495 19.06 -1.48 -1.08
CA LEU A 495 19.95 -2.52 -1.58
C LEU A 495 20.14 -3.69 -0.60
N VAL A 496 19.80 -3.51 0.67
CA VAL A 496 19.88 -4.53 1.72
C VAL A 496 18.60 -5.37 1.65
N ILE A 497 18.56 -6.32 0.71
CA ILE A 497 17.37 -7.17 0.46
C ILE A 497 17.27 -8.32 1.48
N ARG A 498 18.42 -8.82 1.96
CA ARG A 498 18.50 -9.89 2.97
C ARG A 498 19.61 -9.60 3.97
N GLY A 499 19.37 -9.88 5.25
CA GLY A 499 20.32 -9.63 6.33
C GLY A 499 20.66 -8.14 6.44
N THR A 500 21.94 -7.82 6.64
CA THR A 500 22.39 -6.44 6.92
C THR A 500 23.31 -5.84 5.85
N GLN A 501 23.66 -6.60 4.81
CA GLN A 501 24.58 -6.16 3.77
C GLN A 501 23.86 -5.92 2.44
N PRO A 502 24.27 -4.92 1.66
CA PRO A 502 23.77 -4.74 0.30
C PRO A 502 23.95 -6.00 -0.55
N VAL A 503 23.01 -6.27 -1.44
CA VAL A 503 23.10 -7.38 -2.39
C VAL A 503 24.35 -7.25 -3.27
N SER A 504 25.11 -8.34 -3.40
CA SER A 504 26.37 -8.37 -4.14
C SER A 504 26.15 -8.69 -5.63
N VAL A 505 25.79 -7.66 -6.40
CA VAL A 505 25.66 -7.68 -7.88
C VAL A 505 26.18 -6.36 -8.48
N PRO A 506 26.49 -6.30 -9.79
CA PRO A 506 26.84 -5.04 -10.45
C PRO A 506 25.76 -3.96 -10.24
N ALA A 507 26.19 -2.69 -10.12
CA ALA A 507 25.27 -1.56 -9.88
C ALA A 507 24.19 -1.40 -10.96
N SER A 508 24.46 -1.86 -12.19
CA SER A 508 23.47 -1.89 -13.29
C SER A 508 22.27 -2.82 -13.01
N MET A 509 22.36 -3.72 -12.03
CA MET A 509 21.30 -4.66 -11.65
C MET A 509 20.54 -4.22 -10.38
N THR A 510 20.84 -3.05 -9.81
CA THR A 510 20.24 -2.58 -8.55
C THR A 510 19.47 -1.25 -8.68
N GLY A 511 19.29 -0.81 -9.93
CA GLY A 511 18.49 0.36 -10.27
C GLY A 511 17.03 0.25 -9.82
N PRO A 512 16.28 1.37 -9.83
CA PRO A 512 14.86 1.41 -9.46
C PRO A 512 13.94 0.60 -10.38
N ASP A 513 14.44 0.14 -11.53
CA ASP A 513 13.78 -0.78 -12.45
C ASP A 513 13.94 -2.25 -12.03
N ARG A 514 14.96 -2.58 -11.23
CA ARG A 514 15.26 -3.93 -10.72
C ARG A 514 14.89 -4.13 -9.25
N ILE A 515 15.23 -3.14 -8.43
CA ILE A 515 14.83 -3.05 -7.02
C ILE A 515 13.92 -1.82 -6.92
N PRO A 516 12.60 -1.99 -7.17
CA PRO A 516 11.65 -0.89 -7.27
C PRO A 516 11.39 -0.18 -5.94
N GLY A 517 11.75 -0.79 -4.82
CA GLY A 517 11.74 -0.17 -3.50
C GLY A 517 11.50 -1.20 -2.42
N ALA A 518 10.63 -0.87 -1.46
CA ALA A 518 10.43 -1.69 -0.27
C ALA A 518 9.06 -1.47 0.39
N ARG A 519 8.58 -2.47 1.13
CA ARG A 519 7.39 -2.37 1.95
C ARG A 519 7.67 -2.80 3.39
N PHE A 520 7.08 -2.07 4.34
CA PHE A 520 7.14 -2.40 5.77
C PHE A 520 5.99 -3.35 6.12
N ALA A 521 6.28 -4.59 6.52
CA ALA A 521 5.28 -5.60 6.81
C ALA A 521 4.90 -5.62 8.29
N ILE A 522 3.59 -5.63 8.54
CA ILE A 522 2.99 -5.75 9.88
C ILE A 522 2.33 -7.12 9.93
N TRP A 523 2.95 -8.05 10.63
CA TRP A 523 2.47 -9.42 10.79
C TRP A 523 1.84 -9.61 12.15
N SER A 524 0.66 -10.22 12.19
CA SER A 524 -0.19 -10.32 13.37
C SER A 524 -0.23 -11.73 13.96
N ASP A 525 0.87 -12.49 13.84
CA ASP A 525 1.05 -13.87 14.31
C ASP A 525 0.47 -14.13 15.71
N ARG A 526 0.72 -13.21 16.65
CA ARG A 526 0.04 -13.17 17.94
C ARG A 526 -0.90 -11.97 17.97
N ALA A 527 -2.08 -12.12 17.37
CA ALA A 527 -3.07 -11.05 17.18
C ALA A 527 -3.40 -10.25 18.45
N GLN A 528 -3.34 -10.88 19.63
CA GLN A 528 -3.67 -10.25 20.92
C GLN A 528 -2.45 -9.66 21.65
N ALA A 529 -1.24 -9.78 21.09
CA ALA A 529 -0.03 -9.24 21.72
C ALA A 529 -0.04 -7.70 21.78
N GLN A 530 -0.75 -7.05 20.86
CA GLN A 530 -0.91 -5.59 20.83
C GLN A 530 -2.30 -5.16 20.37
N THR A 531 -2.78 -4.06 20.93
CA THR A 531 -3.94 -3.31 20.44
C THR A 531 -3.60 -2.61 19.13
N GLN A 532 -4.62 -2.27 18.33
CA GLN A 532 -4.41 -1.53 17.08
C GLN A 532 -3.74 -0.16 17.31
N ALA A 533 -3.98 0.48 18.47
CA ALA A 533 -3.34 1.73 18.86
C ALA A 533 -1.84 1.54 19.15
N GLN A 534 -1.46 0.44 19.82
CA GLN A 534 -0.06 0.11 20.05
C GLN A 534 0.67 -0.18 18.75
N VAL A 535 0.04 -0.90 17.81
CA VAL A 535 0.59 -1.14 16.47
C VAL A 535 0.84 0.19 15.75
N ALA A 536 -0.18 1.06 15.68
CA ALA A 536 -0.04 2.39 15.08
C ALA A 536 1.11 3.22 15.69
N ALA A 537 1.27 3.19 17.02
CA ALA A 537 2.37 3.89 17.69
C ALA A 537 3.74 3.26 17.37
N GLY A 538 3.82 1.93 17.32
CA GLY A 538 5.06 1.18 17.09
C GLY A 538 5.63 1.36 15.68
N ILE A 539 4.76 1.49 14.67
CA ILE A 539 5.17 1.57 13.26
C ILE A 539 5.50 2.99 12.79
N ARG A 540 5.10 4.04 13.53
CA ARG A 540 5.22 5.45 13.09
C ARG A 540 6.64 5.84 12.68
N LEU A 541 7.62 5.65 13.56
CA LEU A 541 9.02 6.00 13.27
C LEU A 541 9.68 5.07 12.23
N PRO A 542 9.46 3.74 12.25
CA PRO A 542 9.88 2.87 11.17
C PRO A 542 9.37 3.28 9.78
N LEU A 543 8.08 3.64 9.66
CA LEU A 543 7.51 4.11 8.39
C LEU A 543 8.14 5.43 7.93
N ALA A 544 8.35 6.39 8.83
CA ALA A 544 9.02 7.64 8.50
C ALA A 544 10.45 7.40 8.01
N ALA A 545 11.19 6.50 8.66
CA ALA A 545 12.54 6.13 8.24
C ALA A 545 12.54 5.42 6.88
N LEU A 546 11.62 4.48 6.64
CA LEU A 546 11.46 3.83 5.34
C LEU A 546 11.18 4.85 4.22
N ALA A 547 10.27 5.79 4.48
CA ALA A 547 9.95 6.86 3.55
C ALA A 547 11.18 7.70 3.21
N GLN A 548 11.96 8.10 4.21
CA GLN A 548 13.22 8.83 3.99
C GLN A 548 14.18 8.06 3.07
N LYS A 549 14.38 6.77 3.33
CA LYS A 549 15.41 5.94 2.68
C LYS A 549 15.02 5.44 1.29
N THR A 550 13.71 5.43 0.98
CA THR A 550 13.19 5.11 -0.35
C THR A 550 12.98 6.35 -1.22
N TRP A 551 12.82 7.52 -0.61
CA TRP A 551 12.71 8.79 -1.32
C TRP A 551 14.07 9.37 -1.71
N ASP A 552 15.03 9.45 -0.77
CA ASP A 552 16.38 9.92 -1.03
C ASP A 552 17.39 8.80 -0.73
N PRO A 553 18.09 8.26 -1.74
CA PRO A 553 19.05 7.19 -1.52
C PRO A 553 20.35 7.65 -0.84
N ARG A 554 20.57 8.96 -0.66
CA ARG A 554 21.76 9.51 0.00
C ARG A 554 21.70 9.30 1.52
N THR A 555 22.85 9.45 2.17
CA THR A 555 22.91 9.50 3.64
C THR A 555 22.10 10.71 4.12
N PRO A 556 21.10 10.52 5.01
CA PRO A 556 20.33 11.62 5.57
C PRO A 556 21.22 12.63 6.31
N ALA A 557 20.93 13.93 6.16
CA ALA A 557 21.74 14.99 6.78
C ALA A 557 21.46 15.19 8.28
N LEU A 558 20.24 14.89 8.74
CA LEU A 558 19.89 15.01 10.16
C LEU A 558 20.45 13.81 10.94
N SER A 559 20.90 14.05 12.18
CA SER A 559 21.10 12.99 13.15
C SER A 559 19.77 12.30 13.46
N TRP A 560 19.81 11.08 13.99
CA TRP A 560 18.59 10.38 14.41
C TRP A 560 17.74 11.20 15.40
N THR A 561 18.36 11.84 16.38
CA THR A 561 17.67 12.73 17.33
C THR A 561 16.95 13.88 16.62
N GLY A 562 17.62 14.51 15.64
CA GLY A 562 17.02 15.57 14.84
C GLY A 562 15.88 15.07 13.95
N PHE A 563 16.04 13.90 13.33
CA PHE A 563 15.01 13.26 12.53
C PHE A 563 13.77 12.91 13.35
N LYS A 564 13.93 12.31 14.53
CA LYS A 564 12.83 12.00 15.44
C LYS A 564 12.10 13.27 15.89
N ALA A 565 12.84 14.31 16.28
CA ALA A 565 12.24 15.58 16.68
C ALA A 565 11.49 16.27 15.53
N LEU A 566 11.94 16.10 14.28
CA LEU A 566 11.19 16.55 13.11
C LEU A 566 9.92 15.71 12.89
N ALA A 567 10.02 14.38 12.98
CA ALA A 567 8.90 13.45 12.83
C ALA A 567 7.77 13.67 13.86
N ASP A 568 8.08 14.22 15.03
CA ASP A 568 7.09 14.57 16.05
C ASP A 568 6.35 15.89 15.76
N ARG A 569 6.88 16.74 14.85
CA ARG A 569 6.31 18.04 14.48
C ARG A 569 5.51 18.03 13.18
N VAL A 570 5.79 17.09 12.27
CA VAL A 570 5.20 17.06 10.91
C VAL A 570 3.89 16.27 10.85
#